data_AF-A0A7I7L7T4-F1
#
_entry.id   AF-A0A7I7L7T4-F1
#
_cell.length_a   1.000
_cell.length_b   1.000
_cell.length_c   1.000
_cell.angle_alpha   90.00
_cell.angle_beta   90.00
_cell.angle_gamma   90.00
#
_symmetry.space_group_name_H-M   'P 1'
#
loop_
_entity.id
_entity.type
_entity.pdbx_description
1 polymer ?
#
loop_
_entity_poly.entity_id
_entity_poly.type
_entity_poly.pdbx_seq_one_letter_code
_entity_poly.pdbx_strand_id
1 'polypeptide(L)'
;MSPWPPSSPTTASAISRQDLAGDGGPGAPGGTGGGGGNGGAGANNFSGGSATSGGAGGDGNNGGAGGDGAAGGNGGSGGTTTSKISNAGSGADGGDGGTGGTGAVGGTGGNGGKGGDSGSGGFFTPSPGTGGAGGDGGHGGSGSNGQAGGSGGQGGAGGNGGLLAGDGGAGGLGGQGGAAAAGANGGVAGNGGNGGHGPFGEKIPAGGSGGDGGTGGIGGDGGLGGDGGAGGQGGAGGRAGLLAGLGGAGGDGGLGGTGGVGGDGAQGGLGGNGGVRNSDNLSYDGIIGNGGTGGNGGVGGHGGDGGAGGEGGSGSLLGAAGSAGSNAAGGSGGTGGLRGQGGDPGSTGRAGTGSAGADGMNGTDGDPGDPGGMA
;
A
#
# COMPACT_ATOMS: atom_id res chain seq x y z
N MET A 1 -65.14 -33.49 45.96
CA MET A 1 -63.97 -33.43 45.07
C MET A 1 -64.12 -32.23 44.16
N SER A 2 -63.52 -31.10 44.55
CA SER A 2 -63.21 -29.94 43.70
C SER A 2 -61.76 -30.10 43.20
N PRO A 3 -61.24 -29.32 42.23
CA PRO A 3 -61.86 -28.28 41.41
C PRO A 3 -61.62 -28.43 39.88
N TRP A 4 -62.27 -27.58 39.10
CA TRP A 4 -61.91 -27.22 37.72
C TRP A 4 -60.45 -26.70 37.61
N PRO A 5 -59.73 -26.94 36.50
CA PRO A 5 -58.67 -26.05 36.05
C PRO A 5 -59.20 -25.01 35.05
N PRO A 6 -58.61 -23.80 35.04
CA PRO A 6 -58.99 -22.71 34.14
C PRO A 6 -58.41 -22.89 32.74
N SER A 7 -59.13 -22.34 31.77
CA SER A 7 -58.67 -21.97 30.44
C SER A 7 -57.43 -21.06 30.50
N SER A 8 -56.36 -21.47 29.82
CA SER A 8 -55.31 -20.55 29.37
C SER A 8 -55.00 -20.82 27.90
N PRO A 9 -55.15 -19.83 27.01
CA PRO A 9 -54.58 -19.87 25.69
C PRO A 9 -53.08 -19.64 25.85
N THR A 10 -52.25 -20.64 25.64
CA THR A 10 -50.86 -20.37 25.26
C THR A 10 -50.91 -19.84 23.84
N THR A 11 -51.06 -18.52 23.74
CA THR A 11 -50.45 -17.75 22.66
C THR A 11 -49.04 -18.28 22.52
N ALA A 12 -48.79 -19.04 21.45
CA ALA A 12 -47.44 -19.21 20.96
C ALA A 12 -46.93 -17.79 20.73
N SER A 13 -46.12 -17.30 21.66
CA SER A 13 -45.32 -16.12 21.46
C SER A 13 -44.45 -16.46 20.26
N ALA A 14 -44.88 -16.01 19.08
CA ALA A 14 -44.07 -16.06 17.89
C ALA A 14 -42.73 -15.45 18.28
N ILE A 15 -41.69 -16.28 18.27
CA ILE A 15 -40.33 -15.83 18.44
C ILE A 15 -40.06 -14.99 17.19
N SER A 16 -40.41 -13.70 17.26
CA SER A 16 -39.88 -12.66 16.40
C SER A 16 -38.47 -12.36 16.91
N ARG A 17 -37.57 -13.34 16.79
CA ARG A 17 -36.16 -13.00 16.75
C ARG A 17 -35.85 -12.79 15.29
N GLN A 18 -35.63 -11.54 14.97
CA GLN A 18 -34.89 -11.14 13.79
C GLN A 18 -33.48 -11.71 14.01
N ASP A 19 -33.29 -12.97 13.65
CA ASP A 19 -32.02 -13.66 13.82
C ASP A 19 -31.05 -13.00 12.82
N LEU A 20 -30.30 -11.98 13.24
CA LEU A 20 -29.15 -11.50 12.46
C LEU A 20 -28.09 -12.58 12.51
N ALA A 21 -27.59 -12.98 11.34
CA ALA A 21 -26.46 -13.89 11.30
C ALA A 21 -25.21 -13.17 11.83
N GLY A 22 -24.38 -13.88 12.60
CA GLY A 22 -23.22 -13.28 13.25
C GLY A 22 -22.12 -12.91 12.26
N ASP A 23 -21.44 -11.80 12.50
CA ASP A 23 -20.30 -11.36 11.70
C ASP A 23 -19.08 -12.27 11.90
N GLY A 24 -18.16 -12.24 10.95
CA GLY A 24 -16.84 -12.85 11.10
C GLY A 24 -16.01 -12.30 12.27
N GLY A 25 -14.84 -12.87 12.50
CA GLY A 25 -13.82 -12.27 13.38
C GLY A 25 -12.82 -11.43 12.56
N PRO A 26 -12.24 -10.34 13.08
CA PRO A 26 -11.19 -9.60 12.39
C PRO A 26 -9.93 -10.48 12.22
N GLY A 27 -9.22 -10.25 11.12
CA GLY A 27 -7.90 -10.85 10.89
C GLY A 27 -6.87 -10.32 11.89
N ALA A 28 -6.07 -11.22 12.45
CA ALA A 28 -4.98 -10.82 13.34
C ALA A 28 -3.88 -10.07 12.56
N PRO A 29 -3.25 -9.03 13.12
CA PRO A 29 -2.06 -8.42 12.51
C PRO A 29 -0.92 -9.45 12.35
N GLY A 30 -0.13 -9.30 11.30
CA GLY A 30 1.07 -10.10 11.08
C GLY A 30 2.18 -9.78 12.09
N GLY A 31 2.91 -10.80 12.53
CA GLY A 31 4.20 -10.61 13.23
C GLY A 31 5.29 -10.18 12.24
N THR A 32 6.49 -9.83 12.71
CA THR A 32 7.64 -9.49 11.85
C THR A 32 7.87 -10.54 10.76
N GLY A 33 7.81 -10.14 9.47
CA GLY A 33 7.92 -11.03 8.31
C GLY A 33 6.71 -11.93 8.04
N GLY A 34 5.65 -11.87 8.85
CA GLY A 34 4.42 -12.64 8.70
C GLY A 34 3.29 -11.81 8.10
N GLY A 35 2.53 -12.41 7.18
CA GLY A 35 1.35 -11.76 6.60
C GLY A 35 0.24 -11.53 7.62
N GLY A 36 -0.65 -10.58 7.34
CA GLY A 36 -1.87 -10.38 8.11
C GLY A 36 -2.81 -11.57 7.99
N GLY A 37 -3.52 -11.88 9.08
CA GLY A 37 -4.57 -12.89 9.10
C GLY A 37 -5.76 -12.45 8.24
N ASN A 38 -6.43 -13.40 7.60
CA ASN A 38 -7.66 -13.10 6.87
C ASN A 38 -8.80 -12.77 7.84
N GLY A 39 -9.70 -11.89 7.42
CA GLY A 39 -10.97 -11.68 8.11
C GLY A 39 -11.86 -12.93 8.01
N GLY A 40 -12.60 -13.18 9.08
CA GLY A 40 -13.60 -14.25 9.13
C GLY A 40 -14.77 -13.94 8.21
N ALA A 41 -15.33 -14.99 7.62
CA ALA A 41 -16.56 -14.87 6.86
C ALA A 41 -17.75 -14.59 7.77
N GLY A 42 -18.68 -13.77 7.30
CA GLY A 42 -19.97 -13.58 7.94
C GLY A 42 -20.82 -14.84 7.86
N ALA A 43 -21.64 -15.08 8.88
CA ALA A 43 -22.48 -16.25 8.94
C ALA A 43 -23.62 -16.18 7.92
N ASN A 44 -23.96 -17.34 7.35
CA ASN A 44 -25.13 -17.46 6.51
C ASN A 44 -26.41 -17.38 7.34
N ASN A 45 -27.47 -16.83 6.76
CA ASN A 45 -28.79 -16.83 7.37
C ASN A 45 -29.79 -17.72 6.62
N PHE A 46 -30.54 -18.52 7.39
CA PHE A 46 -31.58 -19.39 6.88
C PHE A 46 -32.91 -18.99 7.50
N SER A 47 -33.73 -18.23 6.76
CA SER A 47 -35.09 -17.92 7.22
C SER A 47 -36.03 -19.08 6.88
N GLY A 48 -36.32 -19.90 7.90
CA GLY A 48 -37.24 -21.02 7.84
C GLY A 48 -38.52 -20.75 8.63
N GLY A 49 -39.33 -19.77 8.23
CA GLY A 49 -40.55 -19.42 8.96
C GLY A 49 -41.58 -18.65 8.14
N SER A 50 -42.83 -19.11 8.20
CA SER A 50 -43.96 -18.45 7.56
C SER A 50 -44.26 -17.13 8.27
N ALA A 51 -44.06 -16.01 7.57
CA ALA A 51 -44.40 -14.62 7.95
C ALA A 51 -43.42 -13.82 8.83
N THR A 52 -42.12 -14.13 8.83
CA THR A 52 -41.07 -13.21 9.36
C THR A 52 -40.23 -12.63 8.23
N SER A 53 -39.82 -11.36 8.34
CA SER A 53 -38.79 -10.77 7.47
C SER A 53 -37.53 -11.63 7.51
N GLY A 54 -36.96 -11.97 6.36
CA GLY A 54 -35.68 -12.68 6.32
C GLY A 54 -34.58 -11.86 7.02
N GLY A 55 -33.80 -12.47 7.91
CA GLY A 55 -32.66 -11.80 8.54
C GLY A 55 -31.48 -11.68 7.57
N ALA A 56 -30.72 -10.59 7.66
CA ALA A 56 -29.53 -10.37 6.83
C ALA A 56 -28.44 -11.42 7.10
N GLY A 57 -27.57 -11.64 6.11
CA GLY A 57 -26.32 -12.37 6.29
C GLY A 57 -25.37 -11.56 7.16
N GLY A 58 -24.48 -12.23 7.90
CA GLY A 58 -23.48 -11.52 8.71
C GLY A 58 -22.41 -10.92 7.82
N ASP A 59 -21.71 -9.91 8.30
CA ASP A 59 -20.65 -9.26 7.51
C ASP A 59 -19.34 -10.04 7.57
N GLY A 60 -18.62 -10.03 6.45
CA GLY A 60 -17.24 -10.42 6.39
C GLY A 60 -16.39 -9.37 7.13
N ASN A 61 -15.43 -9.83 7.93
CA ASN A 61 -14.59 -8.92 8.69
C ASN A 61 -13.30 -8.53 7.97
N ASN A 62 -12.63 -7.49 8.42
CA ASN A 62 -11.44 -6.99 7.75
C ASN A 62 -10.25 -7.94 7.93
N GLY A 63 -9.38 -7.99 6.92
CA GLY A 63 -8.07 -8.61 7.03
C GLY A 63 -7.14 -7.82 7.96
N GLY A 64 -6.23 -8.53 8.63
CA GLY A 64 -5.21 -7.92 9.46
C GLY A 64 -4.13 -7.23 8.61
N ALA A 65 -3.48 -6.20 9.16
CA ALA A 65 -2.29 -5.62 8.52
C ALA A 65 -1.15 -6.63 8.44
N GLY A 66 -0.30 -6.55 7.41
CA GLY A 66 0.95 -7.30 7.34
C GLY A 66 1.94 -6.83 8.40
N GLY A 67 2.83 -7.72 8.86
CA GLY A 67 4.04 -7.30 9.58
C GLY A 67 5.15 -6.90 8.60
N ASP A 68 6.23 -6.28 9.09
CA ASP A 68 7.32 -5.73 8.26
C ASP A 68 7.72 -6.63 7.07
N GLY A 69 7.66 -6.08 5.85
CA GLY A 69 7.97 -6.78 4.61
C GLY A 69 6.90 -7.77 4.11
N ALA A 70 5.77 -7.92 4.81
CA ALA A 70 4.74 -8.90 4.50
C ALA A 70 3.42 -8.28 4.05
N ALA A 71 2.62 -9.11 3.38
CA ALA A 71 1.32 -8.72 2.84
C ALA A 71 0.25 -8.55 3.93
N GLY A 72 -0.73 -7.68 3.67
CA GLY A 72 -1.98 -7.64 4.44
C GLY A 72 -2.83 -8.89 4.20
N GLY A 73 -3.67 -9.23 5.19
CA GLY A 73 -4.63 -10.32 5.08
C GLY A 73 -5.83 -9.94 4.22
N ASN A 74 -6.50 -10.92 3.62
CA ASN A 74 -7.72 -10.63 2.84
C ASN A 74 -8.90 -10.34 3.77
N GLY A 75 -9.85 -9.54 3.29
CA GLY A 75 -11.16 -9.40 3.92
C GLY A 75 -11.97 -10.70 3.86
N GLY A 76 -12.79 -10.94 4.88
CA GLY A 76 -13.73 -12.05 4.93
C GLY A 76 -14.89 -11.84 3.97
N SER A 77 -15.47 -12.93 3.46
CA SER A 77 -16.68 -12.83 2.64
C SER A 77 -17.92 -12.53 3.51
N GLY A 78 -18.84 -11.75 2.98
CA GLY A 78 -20.17 -11.58 3.55
C GLY A 78 -21.00 -12.86 3.53
N GLY A 79 -21.90 -12.97 4.50
CA GLY A 79 -22.79 -14.10 4.70
C GLY A 79 -23.88 -14.13 3.66
N THR A 80 -24.17 -15.31 3.12
CA THR A 80 -25.27 -15.50 2.17
C THR A 80 -26.58 -15.75 2.90
N THR A 81 -27.70 -15.34 2.30
CA THR A 81 -29.02 -15.63 2.84
C THR A 81 -29.83 -16.49 1.90
N THR A 82 -30.49 -17.50 2.46
CA THR A 82 -31.42 -18.34 1.71
C THR A 82 -32.77 -18.36 2.41
N SER A 83 -33.83 -18.10 1.64
CA SER A 83 -35.19 -18.06 2.14
C SER A 83 -36.02 -19.12 1.42
N LYS A 84 -36.52 -20.13 2.14
CA LYS A 84 -37.48 -21.11 1.60
C LYS A 84 -38.88 -20.68 2.01
N ILE A 85 -39.53 -19.97 1.09
CA ILE A 85 -40.96 -19.62 0.98
C ILE A 85 -41.85 -20.09 2.14
N SER A 86 -42.47 -19.13 2.84
CA SER A 86 -43.89 -19.27 3.21
C SER A 86 -44.56 -17.91 3.46
N ASN A 87 -45.51 -17.61 2.59
CA ASN A 87 -46.60 -16.64 2.68
C ASN A 87 -46.38 -15.11 2.65
N ALA A 88 -45.46 -14.47 3.40
CA ALA A 88 -45.50 -12.99 3.47
C ALA A 88 -44.21 -12.29 3.97
N GLY A 89 -43.03 -12.88 3.75
CA GLY A 89 -41.76 -12.29 4.21
C GLY A 89 -41.10 -11.36 3.19
N SER A 90 -40.38 -10.33 3.65
CA SER A 90 -39.34 -9.67 2.85
C SER A 90 -38.16 -10.62 2.65
N GLY A 91 -37.51 -10.51 1.50
CA GLY A 91 -36.23 -11.13 1.19
C GLY A 91 -35.15 -10.59 2.12
N ALA A 92 -34.13 -11.42 2.31
CA ALA A 92 -33.01 -11.10 3.19
C ALA A 92 -31.86 -10.55 2.35
N ASP A 93 -31.20 -9.51 2.84
CA ASP A 93 -29.99 -8.98 2.21
C ASP A 93 -28.80 -9.92 2.50
N GLY A 94 -27.85 -9.99 1.57
CA GLY A 94 -26.56 -10.62 1.84
C GLY A 94 -25.69 -9.70 2.70
N GLY A 95 -24.79 -10.28 3.50
CA GLY A 95 -23.82 -9.49 4.27
C GLY A 95 -22.73 -8.90 3.39
N ASP A 96 -22.08 -7.84 3.83
CA ASP A 96 -21.01 -7.19 3.07
C ASP A 96 -19.68 -7.95 3.19
N GLY A 97 -18.81 -7.82 2.19
CA GLY A 97 -17.44 -8.30 2.28
C GLY A 97 -16.57 -7.39 3.15
N GLY A 98 -15.65 -7.97 3.92
CA GLY A 98 -14.70 -7.20 4.72
C GLY A 98 -13.60 -6.56 3.87
N THR A 99 -12.95 -5.52 4.38
CA THR A 99 -11.84 -4.89 3.66
C THR A 99 -10.57 -5.74 3.73
N GLY A 100 -9.73 -5.66 2.72
CA GLY A 100 -8.36 -6.16 2.77
C GLY A 100 -7.51 -5.39 3.79
N GLY A 101 -6.57 -6.08 4.42
CA GLY A 101 -5.57 -5.47 5.31
C GLY A 101 -4.49 -4.75 4.53
N THR A 102 -3.90 -3.71 5.12
CA THR A 102 -2.77 -2.99 4.52
C THR A 102 -1.50 -3.84 4.53
N GLY A 103 -0.71 -3.75 3.46
CA GLY A 103 0.65 -4.28 3.45
C GLY A 103 1.57 -3.48 4.37
N ALA A 104 2.59 -4.12 4.93
CA ALA A 104 3.67 -3.41 5.61
C ALA A 104 4.64 -2.80 4.58
N VAL A 105 5.73 -2.16 5.03
CA VAL A 105 6.75 -1.57 4.14
C VAL A 105 7.16 -2.55 3.03
N GLY A 106 6.97 -2.16 1.76
CA GLY A 106 7.19 -2.96 0.55
C GLY A 106 6.24 -4.16 0.35
N GLY A 107 5.37 -4.44 1.31
CA GLY A 107 4.40 -5.52 1.30
C GLY A 107 3.11 -5.17 0.56
N THR A 108 2.47 -6.17 -0.03
CA THR A 108 1.23 -5.97 -0.79
C THR A 108 0.02 -5.79 0.12
N GLY A 109 -0.98 -5.03 -0.33
CA GLY A 109 -2.30 -5.02 0.31
C GLY A 109 -3.03 -6.35 0.14
N GLY A 110 -3.91 -6.67 1.09
CA GLY A 110 -4.82 -7.81 1.00
C GLY A 110 -6.03 -7.48 0.12
N ASN A 111 -6.66 -8.47 -0.50
CA ASN A 111 -7.87 -8.24 -1.29
C ASN A 111 -9.09 -8.02 -0.39
N GLY A 112 -10.07 -7.26 -0.88
CA GLY A 112 -11.39 -7.16 -0.28
C GLY A 112 -12.17 -8.48 -0.37
N GLY A 113 -13.03 -8.71 0.61
CA GLY A 113 -13.94 -9.83 0.68
C GLY A 113 -15.09 -9.69 -0.30
N LYS A 114 -15.66 -10.81 -0.77
CA LYS A 114 -16.87 -10.76 -1.60
C LYS A 114 -18.10 -10.48 -0.74
N GLY A 115 -19.05 -9.72 -1.27
CA GLY A 115 -20.37 -9.59 -0.69
C GLY A 115 -21.17 -10.90 -0.77
N GLY A 116 -22.08 -11.09 0.16
CA GLY A 116 -22.95 -12.26 0.26
C GLY A 116 -24.13 -12.18 -0.70
N ASP A 117 -24.58 -13.33 -1.18
CA ASP A 117 -25.82 -13.42 -1.97
C ASP A 117 -27.06 -13.22 -1.08
N SER A 118 -28.10 -12.64 -1.67
CA SER A 118 -29.37 -12.37 -0.99
C SER A 118 -30.44 -13.44 -1.21
N GLY A 119 -31.41 -13.49 -0.30
CA GLY A 119 -32.51 -14.44 -0.29
C GLY A 119 -33.79 -13.91 -0.94
N SER A 120 -34.56 -14.81 -1.56
CA SER A 120 -35.83 -14.48 -2.22
C SER A 120 -36.93 -14.07 -1.23
N GLY A 121 -37.73 -13.05 -1.57
CA GLY A 121 -38.91 -12.66 -0.81
C GLY A 121 -40.08 -13.66 -0.92
N GLY A 122 -41.12 -13.45 -0.11
CA GLY A 122 -42.34 -14.27 -0.10
C GLY A 122 -43.23 -14.07 -1.32
N PHE A 123 -44.07 -15.08 -1.63
CA PHE A 123 -44.90 -15.12 -2.84
C PHE A 123 -45.97 -14.01 -2.92
N PHE A 124 -46.58 -13.61 -1.79
CA PHE A 124 -47.67 -12.63 -1.76
C PHE A 124 -47.22 -11.20 -1.44
N THR A 125 -46.00 -11.03 -0.91
CA THR A 125 -45.37 -9.72 -0.62
C THR A 125 -43.98 -9.69 -1.27
N PRO A 126 -43.90 -9.41 -2.58
CA PRO A 126 -42.66 -9.44 -3.32
C PRO A 126 -41.75 -8.26 -2.93
N SER A 127 -41.01 -8.40 -1.84
CA SER A 127 -39.87 -7.53 -1.52
C SER A 127 -38.62 -8.40 -1.55
N PRO A 128 -37.89 -8.49 -2.65
CA PRO A 128 -36.65 -9.28 -2.73
C PRO A 128 -35.51 -8.59 -1.96
N GLY A 129 -34.51 -9.37 -1.51
CA GLY A 129 -33.30 -8.83 -0.89
C GLY A 129 -32.29 -8.29 -1.90
N THR A 130 -31.26 -7.62 -1.40
CA THR A 130 -30.12 -7.09 -2.15
C THR A 130 -28.85 -7.84 -1.78
N GLY A 131 -28.05 -8.24 -2.77
CA GLY A 131 -26.74 -8.81 -2.51
C GLY A 131 -25.84 -7.82 -1.76
N GLY A 132 -24.99 -8.31 -0.87
CA GLY A 132 -24.07 -7.46 -0.10
C GLY A 132 -23.01 -6.82 -1.01
N ALA A 133 -22.45 -5.70 -0.58
CA ALA A 133 -21.35 -5.06 -1.28
C ALA A 133 -20.05 -5.88 -1.15
N GLY A 134 -19.18 -5.78 -2.14
CA GLY A 134 -17.80 -6.26 -2.02
C GLY A 134 -16.99 -5.32 -1.13
N GLY A 135 -16.07 -5.88 -0.35
CA GLY A 135 -15.16 -5.09 0.48
C GLY A 135 -14.05 -4.44 -0.32
N ASP A 136 -13.49 -3.34 0.19
CA ASP A 136 -12.37 -2.66 -0.47
C ASP A 136 -11.07 -3.45 -0.39
N GLY A 137 -10.20 -3.28 -1.38
CA GLY A 137 -8.83 -3.76 -1.36
C GLY A 137 -7.97 -2.98 -0.37
N GLY A 138 -7.05 -3.67 0.29
CA GLY A 138 -6.08 -3.06 1.19
C GLY A 138 -5.00 -2.29 0.43
N HIS A 139 -4.47 -1.23 1.05
CA HIS A 139 -3.35 -0.48 0.50
C HIS A 139 -2.06 -1.30 0.47
N GLY A 140 -1.24 -1.10 -0.56
CA GLY A 140 0.15 -1.54 -0.53
C GLY A 140 0.97 -0.68 0.41
N GLY A 141 2.00 -1.23 1.04
CA GLY A 141 2.86 -0.45 1.94
C GLY A 141 3.97 0.28 1.20
N SER A 142 4.40 1.42 1.73
CA SER A 142 5.47 2.23 1.13
C SER A 142 6.80 1.49 1.07
N GLY A 143 7.66 1.83 0.12
CA GLY A 143 9.04 1.35 0.04
C GLY A 143 9.92 1.94 1.13
N SER A 144 10.95 1.21 1.55
CA SER A 144 11.95 1.71 2.49
C SER A 144 12.91 2.68 1.82
N ASN A 145 13.35 3.72 2.53
CA ASN A 145 14.37 4.64 2.04
C ASN A 145 15.74 3.97 1.91
N GLY A 146 16.52 4.44 0.94
CA GLY A 146 17.92 4.08 0.76
C GLY A 146 18.81 4.67 1.86
N GLN A 147 19.88 3.96 2.21
CA GLN A 147 20.88 4.46 3.16
C GLN A 147 21.83 5.45 2.49
N ALA A 148 22.24 6.47 3.25
CA ALA A 148 23.24 7.42 2.80
C ALA A 148 24.61 6.76 2.57
N GLY A 149 25.38 7.33 1.64
CA GLY A 149 26.76 6.95 1.39
C GLY A 149 27.69 7.37 2.53
N GLY A 150 28.72 6.57 2.79
CA GLY A 150 29.74 6.90 3.80
C GLY A 150 30.64 8.06 3.34
N SER A 151 31.13 8.88 4.27
CA SER A 151 32.10 9.94 3.94
C SER A 151 33.44 9.38 3.45
N GLY A 152 34.09 10.10 2.55
CA GLY A 152 35.45 9.83 2.09
C GLY A 152 36.49 10.04 3.20
N GLY A 153 37.54 9.23 3.18
CA GLY A 153 38.64 9.33 4.15
C GLY A 153 39.50 10.58 3.93
N GLN A 154 40.11 11.10 5.00
CA GLN A 154 40.99 12.25 4.90
C GLN A 154 42.32 11.90 4.22
N GLY A 155 42.86 12.84 3.45
CA GLY A 155 44.18 12.75 2.84
C GLY A 155 45.30 12.80 3.89
N GLY A 156 46.33 11.98 3.71
CA GLY A 156 47.48 11.94 4.63
C GLY A 156 48.32 13.22 4.56
N ALA A 157 48.91 13.66 5.66
CA ALA A 157 49.83 14.80 5.63
C ALA A 157 51.12 14.47 4.88
N GLY A 158 51.65 15.45 4.16
CA GLY A 158 52.94 15.36 3.49
C GLY A 158 54.11 15.31 4.47
N GLY A 159 55.14 14.53 4.12
CA GLY A 159 56.34 14.41 4.95
C GLY A 159 57.14 15.72 5.03
N ASN A 160 57.75 16.02 6.16
CA ASN A 160 58.62 17.20 6.26
C ASN A 160 59.96 16.97 5.55
N GLY A 161 60.50 18.03 4.94
CA GLY A 161 61.87 18.08 4.45
C GLY A 161 62.90 17.99 5.58
N GLY A 162 64.17 17.81 5.21
CA GLY A 162 65.28 17.77 6.16
C GLY A 162 65.45 19.10 6.89
N LEU A 163 65.86 19.06 8.16
CA LEU A 163 65.93 20.24 9.05
C LEU A 163 66.66 21.44 8.42
N LEU A 164 67.78 21.17 7.75
CA LEU A 164 68.62 22.21 7.15
C LEU A 164 68.28 22.42 5.67
N ALA A 165 68.14 21.34 4.92
CA ALA A 165 67.78 21.37 3.51
C ALA A 165 66.86 20.20 3.15
N GLY A 166 65.91 20.48 2.27
CA GLY A 166 65.02 19.49 1.68
C GLY A 166 63.60 20.03 1.50
N ASP A 167 62.94 19.57 0.45
CA ASP A 167 61.56 19.95 0.17
C ASP A 167 60.59 19.17 1.05
N GLY A 168 59.46 19.79 1.38
CA GLY A 168 58.33 19.11 1.98
C GLY A 168 57.63 18.21 0.95
N GLY A 169 57.20 17.04 1.37
CA GLY A 169 56.34 16.15 0.58
C GLY A 169 54.94 16.72 0.41
N ALA A 170 54.28 16.40 -0.71
CA ALA A 170 52.88 16.80 -0.92
C ALA A 170 51.94 16.08 0.04
N GLY A 171 50.83 16.74 0.39
CA GLY A 171 49.71 16.11 1.05
C GLY A 171 49.03 15.07 0.15
N GLY A 172 48.48 14.04 0.76
CA GLY A 172 47.71 13.00 0.09
C GLY A 172 46.32 13.49 -0.30
N LEU A 173 45.75 12.86 -1.32
CA LEU A 173 44.39 13.15 -1.79
C LEU A 173 43.33 12.74 -0.76
N GLY A 174 42.27 13.53 -0.66
CA GLY A 174 41.05 13.13 0.02
C GLY A 174 40.39 11.94 -0.68
N GLY A 175 39.81 11.03 0.11
CA GLY A 175 39.07 9.87 -0.38
C GLY A 175 37.71 10.28 -0.96
N GLN A 176 37.22 9.53 -1.95
CA GLN A 176 35.90 9.74 -2.51
C GLN A 176 34.80 9.36 -1.50
N GLY A 177 33.72 10.15 -1.47
CA GLY A 177 32.49 9.81 -0.76
C GLY A 177 31.77 8.60 -1.36
N GLY A 178 31.21 7.75 -0.52
CA GLY A 178 30.47 6.56 -0.93
C GLY A 178 29.19 6.91 -1.68
N ALA A 179 28.84 6.07 -2.66
CA ALA A 179 27.51 6.12 -3.26
C ALA A 179 26.45 5.71 -2.24
N ALA A 180 25.26 6.30 -2.36
CA ALA A 180 24.12 5.93 -1.54
C ALA A 180 23.34 4.75 -2.13
N ALA A 181 22.54 4.10 -1.29
CA ALA A 181 21.63 3.05 -1.73
C ALA A 181 20.34 3.63 -2.32
N ALA A 182 19.72 2.86 -3.22
CA ALA A 182 18.41 3.20 -3.76
C ALA A 182 17.29 3.00 -2.73
N GLY A 183 16.21 3.75 -2.90
CA GLY A 183 14.93 3.45 -2.25
C GLY A 183 14.32 2.15 -2.78
N ALA A 184 13.61 1.42 -1.93
CA ALA A 184 12.86 0.25 -2.35
C ALA A 184 11.53 0.66 -3.00
N ASN A 185 10.98 -0.19 -3.86
CA ASN A 185 9.67 0.05 -4.46
C ASN A 185 8.55 -0.08 -3.43
N GLY A 186 7.43 0.59 -3.70
CA GLY A 186 6.20 0.37 -2.95
C GLY A 186 5.62 -1.02 -3.18
N GLY A 187 4.75 -1.45 -2.27
CA GLY A 187 3.96 -2.67 -2.39
C GLY A 187 2.72 -2.47 -3.26
N VAL A 188 2.35 -3.49 -4.04
CA VAL A 188 1.12 -3.46 -4.87
C VAL A 188 -0.12 -3.49 -3.96
N ALA A 189 -1.17 -2.77 -4.33
CA ALA A 189 -2.41 -2.80 -3.57
C ALA A 189 -3.23 -4.08 -3.79
N GLY A 190 -4.16 -4.35 -2.88
CA GLY A 190 -5.16 -5.40 -3.04
C GLY A 190 -6.32 -4.97 -3.93
N ASN A 191 -6.95 -5.93 -4.58
CA ASN A 191 -8.15 -5.69 -5.39
C ASN A 191 -9.39 -5.56 -4.50
N GLY A 192 -10.38 -4.81 -4.98
CA GLY A 192 -11.72 -4.79 -4.41
C GLY A 192 -12.43 -6.14 -4.57
N GLY A 193 -13.30 -6.45 -3.62
CA GLY A 193 -14.16 -7.63 -3.64
C GLY A 193 -15.34 -7.46 -4.60
N ASN A 194 -15.83 -8.56 -5.15
CA ASN A 194 -17.05 -8.50 -5.95
C ASN A 194 -18.29 -8.34 -5.07
N GLY A 195 -19.30 -7.63 -5.55
CA GLY A 195 -20.62 -7.58 -4.94
C GLY A 195 -21.36 -8.92 -5.05
N GLY A 196 -22.20 -9.20 -4.05
CA GLY A 196 -23.06 -10.37 -3.97
C GLY A 196 -24.25 -10.31 -4.93
N HIS A 197 -24.84 -11.45 -5.21
CA HIS A 197 -25.93 -11.57 -6.18
C HIS A 197 -27.33 -11.34 -5.58
N GLY A 198 -28.22 -10.79 -6.41
CA GLY A 198 -29.64 -10.65 -6.11
C GLY A 198 -30.40 -11.99 -6.27
N PRO A 199 -31.56 -12.20 -5.61
CA PRO A 199 -32.28 -13.46 -5.62
C PRO A 199 -33.08 -13.68 -6.91
N PHE A 200 -33.32 -14.96 -7.24
CA PHE A 200 -34.22 -15.40 -8.31
C PHE A 200 -35.68 -15.46 -7.85
N GLY A 201 -36.62 -15.09 -8.71
CA GLY A 201 -38.05 -15.26 -8.50
C GLY A 201 -38.83 -15.35 -9.81
N GLU A 202 -39.12 -16.57 -10.29
CA GLU A 202 -39.84 -16.87 -11.55
C GLU A 202 -41.25 -16.24 -11.67
N LYS A 203 -41.80 -15.71 -10.57
CA LYS A 203 -43.15 -15.12 -10.47
C LYS A 203 -43.23 -13.80 -9.71
N ILE A 204 -42.11 -13.13 -9.44
CA ILE A 204 -42.07 -11.90 -8.63
C ILE A 204 -41.82 -10.71 -9.58
N PRO A 205 -42.79 -9.78 -9.75
CA PRO A 205 -42.68 -8.69 -10.73
C PRO A 205 -41.55 -7.67 -10.48
N ALA A 206 -41.03 -7.61 -9.25
CA ALA A 206 -39.83 -6.84 -8.89
C ALA A 206 -38.81 -7.80 -8.28
N GLY A 207 -37.75 -8.16 -9.02
CA GLY A 207 -36.66 -9.00 -8.53
C GLY A 207 -35.62 -8.18 -7.72
N GLY A 208 -34.77 -8.84 -6.93
CA GLY A 208 -33.79 -8.14 -6.09
C GLY A 208 -32.62 -7.55 -6.86
N SER A 209 -31.82 -6.75 -6.17
CA SER A 209 -30.62 -6.08 -6.68
C SER A 209 -29.34 -6.87 -6.40
N GLY A 210 -28.37 -6.77 -7.29
CA GLY A 210 -26.99 -7.16 -6.97
C GLY A 210 -26.31 -6.10 -6.10
N GLY A 211 -25.34 -6.49 -5.30
CA GLY A 211 -24.52 -5.56 -4.51
C GLY A 211 -23.42 -4.91 -5.35
N ASP A 212 -22.94 -3.75 -4.94
CA ASP A 212 -21.84 -3.06 -5.62
C ASP A 212 -20.49 -3.77 -5.40
N GLY A 213 -19.57 -3.65 -6.35
CA GLY A 213 -18.19 -4.09 -6.17
C GLY A 213 -17.39 -3.13 -5.29
N GLY A 214 -16.44 -3.66 -4.52
CA GLY A 214 -15.54 -2.88 -3.67
C GLY A 214 -14.49 -2.14 -4.48
N THR A 215 -13.95 -1.07 -3.91
CA THR A 215 -12.88 -0.28 -4.54
C THR A 215 -11.54 -1.00 -4.46
N GLY A 216 -10.68 -0.81 -5.46
CA GLY A 216 -9.29 -1.28 -5.40
C GLY A 216 -8.46 -0.46 -4.40
N GLY A 217 -7.49 -1.08 -3.75
CA GLY A 217 -6.58 -0.39 -2.83
C GLY A 217 -5.63 0.57 -3.55
N ILE A 218 -5.13 1.57 -2.84
CA ILE A 218 -4.05 2.45 -3.35
C ILE A 218 -2.70 1.72 -3.30
N GLY A 219 -1.91 1.81 -4.37
CA GLY A 219 -0.54 1.28 -4.43
C GLY A 219 0.40 2.01 -3.47
N GLY A 220 1.38 1.30 -2.92
CA GLY A 220 2.37 1.90 -2.03
C GLY A 220 3.31 2.86 -2.76
N ASP A 221 3.70 3.94 -2.10
CA ASP A 221 4.71 4.87 -2.62
C ASP A 221 6.11 4.24 -2.62
N GLY A 222 6.96 4.66 -3.54
CA GLY A 222 8.37 4.30 -3.56
C GLY A 222 9.15 4.97 -2.43
N GLY A 223 10.20 4.30 -1.94
CA GLY A 223 11.10 4.86 -0.93
C GLY A 223 12.03 5.92 -1.51
N LEU A 224 12.49 6.85 -0.68
CA LEU A 224 13.47 7.86 -1.08
C LEU A 224 14.83 7.22 -1.37
N GLY A 225 15.57 7.73 -2.36
CA GLY A 225 16.99 7.42 -2.52
C GLY A 225 17.82 7.99 -1.35
N GLY A 226 18.92 7.34 -0.98
CA GLY A 226 19.82 7.89 0.05
C GLY A 226 20.72 9.00 -0.49
N ASP A 227 21.23 9.87 0.38
CA ASP A 227 22.17 10.92 -0.03
C ASP A 227 23.60 10.39 -0.19
N GLY A 228 24.31 10.85 -1.21
CA GLY A 228 25.71 10.53 -1.44
C GLY A 228 26.61 11.02 -0.30
N GLY A 229 27.66 10.26 0.00
CA GLY A 229 28.62 10.64 1.04
C GLY A 229 29.49 11.83 0.63
N ALA A 230 29.85 12.71 1.57
CA ALA A 230 30.79 13.79 1.28
C ALA A 230 32.19 13.24 0.95
N GLY A 231 32.93 13.91 0.07
CA GLY A 231 34.35 13.65 -0.17
C GLY A 231 35.22 14.02 1.03
N GLY A 232 36.34 13.32 1.21
CA GLY A 232 37.31 13.63 2.26
C GLY A 232 38.15 14.86 1.92
N GLN A 233 38.66 15.58 2.91
CA GLN A 233 39.57 16.70 2.65
C GLN A 233 40.95 16.18 2.23
N GLY A 234 41.65 16.99 1.43
CA GLY A 234 43.04 16.75 1.08
C GLY A 234 43.97 16.96 2.27
N GLY A 235 45.09 16.24 2.28
CA GLY A 235 46.09 16.33 3.33
C GLY A 235 46.90 17.62 3.25
N ALA A 236 47.37 18.14 4.39
CA ALA A 236 48.28 19.28 4.39
C ALA A 236 49.64 18.91 3.78
N GLY A 237 50.26 19.86 3.06
CA GLY A 237 51.62 19.71 2.56
C GLY A 237 52.68 19.76 3.66
N GLY A 238 53.79 19.05 3.46
CA GLY A 238 54.91 18.97 4.38
C GLY A 238 55.72 20.26 4.48
N ARG A 239 56.43 20.47 5.58
CA ARG A 239 57.30 21.66 5.77
C ARG A 239 58.61 21.54 5.02
N ALA A 240 59.14 22.65 4.52
CA ALA A 240 60.48 22.69 3.93
C ALA A 240 61.58 22.71 5.01
N GLY A 241 62.82 22.47 4.58
CA GLY A 241 64.01 22.74 5.38
C GLY A 241 64.22 24.22 5.65
N LEU A 242 64.83 24.54 6.80
CA LEU A 242 64.92 25.92 7.30
C LEU A 242 65.77 26.84 6.42
N LEU A 243 66.84 26.30 5.81
CA LEU A 243 67.80 27.10 5.04
C LEU A 243 67.56 27.00 3.53
N ALA A 244 67.08 25.85 3.05
CA ALA A 244 66.78 25.62 1.65
C ALA A 244 65.69 24.56 1.47
N GLY A 245 64.70 24.87 0.63
CA GLY A 245 63.64 23.94 0.22
C GLY A 245 62.31 24.66 0.00
N LEU A 246 61.43 23.99 -0.72
CA LEU A 246 60.04 24.39 -0.94
C LEU A 246 59.11 23.60 -0.02
N GLY A 247 58.08 24.26 0.50
CA GLY A 247 57.01 23.58 1.20
C GLY A 247 56.26 22.64 0.26
N GLY A 248 55.75 21.53 0.81
CA GLY A 248 54.89 20.62 0.08
C GLY A 248 53.56 21.28 -0.27
N ALA A 249 53.02 20.96 -1.44
CA ALA A 249 51.65 21.32 -1.79
C ALA A 249 50.65 20.55 -0.90
N GLY A 250 49.52 21.16 -0.60
CA GLY A 250 48.37 20.43 -0.06
C GLY A 250 47.84 19.43 -1.08
N GLY A 251 47.28 18.32 -0.61
CA GLY A 251 46.58 17.36 -1.46
C GLY A 251 45.22 17.90 -1.89
N ASP A 252 44.71 17.47 -3.04
CA ASP A 252 43.35 17.82 -3.45
C ASP A 252 42.29 17.13 -2.57
N GLY A 253 41.11 17.73 -2.48
CA GLY A 253 39.95 17.09 -1.87
C GLY A 253 39.49 15.85 -2.63
N GLY A 254 38.67 15.02 -1.98
CA GLY A 254 38.05 13.84 -2.58
C GLY A 254 36.71 14.18 -3.22
N LEU A 255 36.33 13.47 -4.28
CA LEU A 255 35.01 13.67 -4.92
C LEU A 255 33.86 13.32 -3.97
N GLY A 256 32.74 14.02 -4.10
CA GLY A 256 31.49 13.62 -3.46
C GLY A 256 30.93 12.31 -4.04
N GLY A 257 30.18 11.58 -3.23
CA GLY A 257 29.47 10.35 -3.60
C GLY A 257 28.18 10.63 -4.35
N THR A 258 27.72 9.70 -5.18
CA THR A 258 26.45 9.85 -5.90
C THR A 258 25.26 9.57 -5.00
N GLY A 259 24.19 10.36 -5.17
CA GLY A 259 22.90 10.08 -4.55
C GLY A 259 22.24 8.81 -5.09
N GLY A 260 21.37 8.22 -4.29
CA GLY A 260 20.65 6.98 -4.57
C GLY A 260 19.43 7.23 -5.43
N VAL A 261 19.04 6.25 -6.24
CA VAL A 261 17.81 6.32 -7.04
C VAL A 261 16.59 6.18 -6.12
N GLY A 262 15.54 6.96 -6.35
CA GLY A 262 14.26 6.77 -5.67
C GLY A 262 13.56 5.49 -6.11
N GLY A 263 12.87 4.82 -5.20
CA GLY A 263 12.10 3.60 -5.50
C GLY A 263 10.86 3.90 -6.33
N ASP A 264 10.38 2.93 -7.10
CA ASP A 264 9.15 3.11 -7.90
C ASP A 264 7.90 3.03 -7.01
N GLY A 265 6.89 3.84 -7.36
CA GLY A 265 5.54 3.70 -6.83
C GLY A 265 4.86 2.45 -7.41
N ALA A 266 3.99 1.82 -6.62
CA ALA A 266 3.36 0.56 -6.99
C ALA A 266 1.98 0.76 -7.66
N GLN A 267 1.52 -0.28 -8.36
CA GLN A 267 0.21 -0.26 -8.99
C GLN A 267 -0.92 -0.24 -7.95
N GLY A 268 -1.98 0.53 -8.27
CA GLY A 268 -3.26 0.46 -7.56
C GLY A 268 -4.01 -0.84 -7.86
N GLY A 269 -4.90 -1.22 -6.94
CA GLY A 269 -5.70 -2.44 -7.05
C GLY A 269 -6.83 -2.29 -8.04
N LEU A 270 -7.29 -3.41 -8.60
CA LEU A 270 -8.46 -3.42 -9.48
C LEU A 270 -9.74 -3.19 -8.66
N GLY A 271 -10.72 -2.51 -9.25
CA GLY A 271 -12.07 -2.45 -8.70
C GLY A 271 -12.78 -3.81 -8.78
N GLY A 272 -13.61 -4.11 -7.80
CA GLY A 272 -14.43 -5.33 -7.76
C GLY A 272 -15.61 -5.26 -8.72
N ASN A 273 -16.05 -6.39 -9.25
CA ASN A 273 -17.22 -6.39 -10.13
C ASN A 273 -18.52 -6.24 -9.34
N GLY A 274 -19.49 -5.55 -9.93
CA GLY A 274 -20.85 -5.50 -9.40
C GLY A 274 -21.56 -6.85 -9.46
N GLY A 275 -22.46 -7.07 -8.51
CA GLY A 275 -23.29 -8.26 -8.40
C GLY A 275 -24.32 -8.35 -9.53
N VAL A 276 -24.51 -9.54 -10.08
CA VAL A 276 -25.58 -9.82 -11.03
C VAL A 276 -26.89 -10.21 -10.34
N ARG A 277 -27.99 -10.02 -11.07
CA ARG A 277 -29.18 -10.85 -10.87
C ARG A 277 -28.98 -12.18 -11.59
N ASN A 278 -29.26 -13.30 -10.93
CA ASN A 278 -29.27 -14.60 -11.58
C ASN A 278 -30.54 -14.72 -12.44
N SER A 279 -30.46 -14.55 -13.76
CA SER A 279 -31.61 -14.66 -14.67
C SER A 279 -31.21 -15.25 -16.03
N ASP A 280 -31.89 -16.34 -16.40
CA ASP A 280 -31.84 -16.94 -17.74
C ASP A 280 -32.85 -16.30 -18.71
N ASN A 281 -33.65 -15.31 -18.28
CA ASN A 281 -34.71 -14.71 -19.08
C ASN A 281 -34.70 -13.17 -19.02
N LEU A 282 -34.44 -12.54 -20.17
CA LEU A 282 -34.11 -11.12 -20.41
C LEU A 282 -35.26 -10.10 -20.22
N SER A 283 -36.42 -10.49 -19.70
CA SER A 283 -37.64 -9.63 -19.77
C SER A 283 -37.93 -8.75 -18.55
N TYR A 284 -37.15 -8.84 -17.46
CA TYR A 284 -37.33 -7.96 -16.29
C TYR A 284 -35.99 -7.36 -15.86
N ASP A 285 -35.82 -6.06 -16.13
CA ASP A 285 -34.63 -5.31 -15.74
C ASP A 285 -34.51 -5.26 -14.21
N GLY A 286 -33.39 -5.76 -13.72
CA GLY A 286 -33.00 -5.61 -12.33
C GLY A 286 -31.94 -4.55 -12.18
N ILE A 287 -31.91 -3.95 -11.01
CA ILE A 287 -30.77 -3.13 -10.63
C ILE A 287 -29.62 -4.10 -10.35
N ILE A 288 -28.73 -4.23 -11.32
CA ILE A 288 -27.42 -4.87 -11.15
C ILE A 288 -26.52 -3.95 -10.32
N GLY A 289 -25.57 -4.52 -9.59
CA GLY A 289 -24.59 -3.74 -8.85
C GLY A 289 -23.64 -2.99 -9.79
N ASN A 290 -23.18 -1.83 -9.33
CA ASN A 290 -22.10 -1.08 -9.97
C ASN A 290 -20.77 -1.80 -9.77
N GLY A 291 -19.86 -1.63 -10.74
CA GLY A 291 -18.47 -1.99 -10.52
C GLY A 291 -17.79 -1.02 -9.56
N GLY A 292 -16.86 -1.51 -8.76
CA GLY A 292 -16.03 -0.69 -7.88
C GLY A 292 -15.00 0.10 -8.67
N THR A 293 -14.55 1.23 -8.13
CA THR A 293 -13.48 2.01 -8.74
C THR A 293 -12.13 1.29 -8.63
N GLY A 294 -11.27 1.46 -9.62
CA GLY A 294 -9.87 1.09 -9.49
C GLY A 294 -9.16 1.95 -8.44
N GLY A 295 -8.15 1.40 -7.80
CA GLY A 295 -7.33 2.11 -6.82
C GLY A 295 -6.26 2.97 -7.49
N ASN A 296 -5.86 4.07 -6.85
CA ASN A 296 -4.78 4.91 -7.39
C ASN A 296 -3.42 4.20 -7.32
N GLY A 297 -2.53 4.50 -8.26
CA GLY A 297 -1.13 4.10 -8.18
C GLY A 297 -0.36 4.92 -7.14
N GLY A 298 0.72 4.34 -6.61
CA GLY A 298 1.63 5.01 -5.69
C GLY A 298 2.53 6.04 -6.38
N VAL A 299 3.02 7.00 -5.62
CA VAL A 299 4.00 8.00 -6.07
C VAL A 299 5.40 7.39 -6.10
N GLY A 300 6.21 7.73 -7.10
CA GLY A 300 7.63 7.37 -7.14
C GLY A 300 8.43 8.14 -6.10
N GLY A 301 9.40 7.49 -5.46
CA GLY A 301 10.26 8.11 -4.46
C GLY A 301 11.23 9.11 -5.08
N HIS A 302 11.58 10.17 -4.37
CA HIS A 302 12.59 11.12 -4.83
C HIS A 302 13.99 10.49 -4.84
N GLY A 303 14.84 10.90 -5.79
CA GLY A 303 16.26 10.58 -5.76
C GLY A 303 16.95 11.26 -4.58
N GLY A 304 18.01 10.66 -4.05
CA GLY A 304 18.82 11.28 -3.00
C GLY A 304 19.83 12.27 -3.57
N ASP A 305 20.28 13.21 -2.75
CA ASP A 305 21.21 14.25 -3.20
C ASP A 305 22.62 13.70 -3.39
N GLY A 306 23.42 14.38 -4.22
CA GLY A 306 24.84 14.10 -4.34
C GLY A 306 25.62 14.61 -3.13
N GLY A 307 26.66 13.89 -2.72
CA GLY A 307 27.53 14.31 -1.64
C GLY A 307 28.40 15.51 -2.03
N ALA A 308 28.70 16.40 -1.10
CA ALA A 308 29.62 17.51 -1.35
C ALA A 308 31.04 17.00 -1.68
N GLY A 309 31.79 17.74 -2.49
CA GLY A 309 33.21 17.49 -2.70
C GLY A 309 34.03 17.85 -1.46
N GLY A 310 35.21 17.25 -1.33
CA GLY A 310 36.14 17.54 -0.25
C GLY A 310 36.92 18.83 -0.48
N GLU A 311 37.29 19.48 0.61
CA GLU A 311 38.18 20.65 0.58
C GLU A 311 39.61 20.23 0.27
N GLY A 312 40.37 21.09 -0.42
CA GLY A 312 41.80 20.93 -0.64
C GLY A 312 42.60 21.13 0.65
N GLY A 313 43.72 20.43 0.76
CA GLY A 313 44.65 20.54 1.88
C GLY A 313 45.43 21.86 1.85
N SER A 314 45.88 22.31 3.02
CA SER A 314 46.71 23.52 3.12
C SER A 314 48.16 23.28 2.67
N GLY A 315 48.77 24.25 1.97
CA GLY A 315 50.22 24.28 1.77
C GLY A 315 51.00 24.65 3.03
N SER A 316 52.34 24.58 2.98
CA SER A 316 53.21 24.81 4.16
C SER A 316 53.74 26.25 4.30
N LEU A 317 54.07 26.68 5.53
CA LEU A 317 54.42 28.07 5.91
C LEU A 317 55.91 28.36 6.14
N LEU A 318 56.80 27.35 6.27
CA LEU A 318 58.24 27.55 6.52
C LEU A 318 59.07 27.06 5.33
N GLY A 319 59.94 27.94 4.80
CA GLY A 319 60.49 27.87 3.43
C GLY A 319 59.63 28.67 2.45
N ALA A 320 59.87 28.57 1.13
CA ALA A 320 58.90 29.09 0.18
C ALA A 320 57.60 28.29 0.30
N ALA A 321 56.46 28.96 0.42
CA ALA A 321 55.19 28.30 0.72
C ALA A 321 54.77 27.32 -0.40
N GLY A 322 54.26 26.16 -0.01
CA GLY A 322 53.57 25.26 -0.94
C GLY A 322 52.19 25.80 -1.29
N SER A 323 51.63 25.40 -2.43
CA SER A 323 50.25 25.75 -2.80
C SER A 323 49.24 24.95 -1.98
N ALA A 324 48.06 25.53 -1.70
CA ALA A 324 46.92 24.73 -1.25
C ALA A 324 46.49 23.76 -2.36
N GLY A 325 45.92 22.61 -1.97
CA GLY A 325 45.24 21.72 -2.89
C GLY A 325 43.93 22.33 -3.40
N SER A 326 43.41 21.79 -4.48
CA SER A 326 42.12 22.18 -5.03
C SER A 326 40.97 21.44 -4.35
N ASN A 327 39.82 22.08 -4.27
CA ASN A 327 38.59 21.44 -3.81
C ASN A 327 38.08 20.52 -4.92
N ALA A 328 37.53 19.38 -4.54
CA ALA A 328 36.95 18.43 -5.48
C ALA A 328 35.48 18.76 -5.79
N ALA A 329 35.01 18.27 -6.94
CA ALA A 329 33.59 18.37 -7.29
C ALA A 329 32.72 17.51 -6.36
N GLY A 330 31.48 17.94 -6.13
CA GLY A 330 30.47 17.10 -5.51
C GLY A 330 29.99 15.99 -6.43
N GLY A 331 29.26 15.03 -5.86
CA GLY A 331 28.65 13.92 -6.58
C GLY A 331 27.38 14.34 -7.30
N SER A 332 26.93 13.54 -8.26
CA SER A 332 25.61 13.74 -8.88
C SER A 332 24.49 13.31 -7.94
N GLY A 333 23.35 14.00 -7.98
CA GLY A 333 22.12 13.50 -7.37
C GLY A 333 21.62 12.22 -8.06
N GLY A 334 20.79 11.47 -7.35
CA GLY A 334 20.10 10.29 -7.86
C GLY A 334 18.87 10.66 -8.69
N THR A 335 18.44 9.78 -9.59
CA THR A 335 17.17 9.98 -10.29
C THR A 335 15.99 9.65 -9.38
N GLY A 336 14.84 10.29 -9.55
CA GLY A 336 13.61 9.86 -8.91
C GLY A 336 13.07 8.55 -9.48
N GLY A 337 12.20 7.90 -8.73
CA GLY A 337 11.50 6.67 -9.11
C GLY A 337 10.28 6.93 -9.99
N LEU A 338 9.84 5.91 -10.71
CA LEU A 338 8.67 6.01 -11.58
C LEU A 338 7.37 5.94 -10.78
N ARG A 339 6.32 6.57 -11.30
CA ARG A 339 4.97 6.44 -10.76
C ARG A 339 4.39 5.03 -10.90
N GLY A 340 3.52 4.68 -9.96
CA GLY A 340 2.59 3.57 -10.07
C GLY A 340 1.44 3.88 -11.04
N GLN A 341 0.96 2.87 -11.76
CA GLN A 341 -0.26 3.00 -12.56
C GLN A 341 -1.50 2.85 -11.66
N GLY A 342 -2.57 3.55 -11.99
CA GLY A 342 -3.89 3.29 -11.42
C GLY A 342 -4.40 1.90 -11.78
N GLY A 343 -5.31 1.37 -10.98
CA GLY A 343 -6.01 0.12 -11.24
C GLY A 343 -7.18 0.31 -12.20
N ASP A 344 -7.50 -0.73 -12.95
CA ASP A 344 -8.70 -0.73 -13.80
C ASP A 344 -9.97 -0.83 -12.94
N PRO A 345 -11.10 -0.28 -13.40
CA PRO A 345 -12.36 -0.35 -12.71
C PRO A 345 -12.96 -1.76 -12.76
N GLY A 346 -13.81 -2.03 -11.79
CA GLY A 346 -14.71 -3.16 -11.82
C GLY A 346 -15.76 -3.01 -12.93
N SER A 347 -16.11 -4.13 -13.55
CA SER A 347 -17.22 -4.19 -14.49
C SER A 347 -18.56 -4.29 -13.75
N THR A 348 -19.64 -3.88 -14.43
CA THR A 348 -21.01 -4.09 -13.98
C THR A 348 -21.36 -5.58 -13.93
N GLY A 349 -22.35 -5.97 -13.13
CA GLY A 349 -23.02 -7.26 -13.33
C GLY A 349 -23.58 -7.37 -14.77
N ARG A 350 -23.41 -8.50 -15.46
CA ARG A 350 -23.85 -8.72 -16.87
C ARG A 350 -25.29 -8.22 -17.14
N ALA A 351 -25.44 -7.28 -18.10
CA ALA A 351 -26.67 -6.69 -18.68
C ALA A 351 -27.69 -6.11 -17.65
N GLY A 352 -27.77 -4.76 -17.56
CA GLY A 352 -28.70 -4.02 -16.70
C GLY A 352 -28.32 -2.53 -16.54
N THR A 353 -28.89 -1.83 -15.54
CA THR A 353 -28.75 -0.36 -15.34
C THR A 353 -27.50 0.10 -14.55
N GLY A 354 -26.66 -0.82 -14.07
CA GLY A 354 -25.45 -0.47 -13.32
C GLY A 354 -24.37 0.14 -14.21
N SER A 355 -23.44 0.88 -13.62
CA SER A 355 -22.27 1.46 -14.29
C SER A 355 -20.97 0.77 -13.86
N ALA A 356 -19.99 0.73 -14.78
CA ALA A 356 -18.64 0.35 -14.40
C ALA A 356 -18.08 1.37 -13.41
N GLY A 357 -17.10 0.97 -12.60
CA GLY A 357 -16.37 1.92 -11.78
C GLY A 357 -15.56 2.91 -12.62
N ALA A 358 -14.98 3.90 -11.97
CA ALA A 358 -13.97 4.76 -12.57
C ALA A 358 -12.57 4.12 -12.45
N ASP A 359 -11.71 4.38 -13.44
CA ASP A 359 -10.29 4.03 -13.39
C ASP A 359 -9.61 4.70 -12.19
N GLY A 360 -8.62 4.03 -11.62
CA GLY A 360 -7.69 4.64 -10.67
C GLY A 360 -6.79 5.66 -11.37
N MET A 361 -6.39 6.69 -10.63
CA MET A 361 -5.41 7.66 -11.14
C MET A 361 -3.99 7.09 -11.03
N ASN A 362 -3.14 7.38 -12.02
CA ASN A 362 -1.71 7.15 -11.90
C ASN A 362 -1.10 8.04 -10.81
N GLY A 363 -0.04 7.56 -10.16
CA GLY A 363 0.78 8.39 -9.28
C GLY A 363 1.57 9.46 -10.04
N THR A 364 2.46 10.14 -9.33
CA THR A 364 3.45 11.05 -9.91
C THR A 364 4.83 10.43 -9.87
N ASP A 365 5.69 10.79 -10.82
CA ASP A 365 7.10 10.39 -10.77
C ASP A 365 7.80 11.14 -9.62
N GLY A 366 8.85 10.55 -9.07
CA GLY A 366 9.71 11.21 -8.09
C GLY A 366 10.64 12.21 -8.76
N ASP A 367 10.90 13.32 -8.07
CA ASP A 367 11.91 14.28 -8.53
C ASP A 367 13.34 13.70 -8.37
N PRO A 368 14.28 14.06 -9.27
CA PRO A 368 15.70 13.80 -9.07
C PRO A 368 16.25 14.55 -7.84
N GLY A 369 17.30 13.99 -7.24
CA GLY A 369 18.07 14.67 -6.21
C GLY A 369 19.02 15.73 -6.78
N ASP A 370 19.41 16.68 -5.94
CA ASP A 370 20.29 17.77 -6.32
C ASP A 370 21.75 17.29 -6.42
N PRO A 371 22.56 17.86 -7.33
CA PRO A 371 24.01 17.63 -7.34
C PRO A 371 24.67 18.20 -6.08
N GLY A 372 25.72 17.52 -5.60
CA GLY A 372 26.55 17.99 -4.50
C GLY A 372 27.38 19.22 -4.88
N GLY A 373 27.47 20.18 -3.97
CA GLY A 373 28.32 21.35 -4.12
C GLY A 373 29.82 21.04 -3.99
N MET A 374 30.66 21.99 -4.42
CA MET A 374 32.06 22.04 -3.97
C MET A 374 32.09 22.62 -2.55
N ALA A 375 32.85 22.00 -1.65
CA ALA A 375 33.20 22.61 -0.36
C ALA A 375 34.18 23.76 -0.56
#